data_AF-A0A1F1QCV6-F1
#
_entry.id   AF-A0A1F1QCV6-F1
#
_cell.length_a   1.000
_cell.length_b   1.000
_cell.length_c   1.000
_cell.angle_alpha   90.00
_cell.angle_beta   90.00
_cell.angle_gamma   90.00
#
_symmetry.space_group_name_H-M   'P 1'
#
loop_
_entity.id
_entity.type
_entity.pdbx_description
1 polymer ?
#
loop_
_entity_poly.entity_id
_entity_poly.type
_entity_poly.pdbx_seq_one_letter_code
_entity_poly.pdbx_strand_id
1 'polypeptide(L)'
;MIELKENERIDYMLGEQLKIIQDGQSFAFSLDTLLLAYWAKEAIKNRSKVVELCSGNAAASLYMAAFNKAHYDDVELQEDIVSKARRSVELNDMQDRITVHQGNVKDAGSFLRKDSYDVVVVNPPYFKAPAGHKLNPDRSKAIARHELEINLEEIVAVSAGLLKMKGKMFMVHRPERLGEIINYGFKHDLAVKTVQPFVSRRGQDANLVIVEAVRSGKGDGLVLRDAIEVHEADGSNTPAIKEILEAKLPEEKHYFYVLLCSDGSFYGGYTNDLKKRLGAHNSGKGAKYTKSRRPVEMIYLEEYADKRTAMQREYWFKHHDRAWKEKFLHEQGVKF
;
A
#
# COMPACT_ATOMS: atom_id res chain seq x y z
N MET A 1 -14.90 -12.25 -17.42
CA MET A 1 -14.63 -13.35 -16.48
C MET A 1 -13.19 -13.77 -16.74
N ILE A 2 -12.32 -13.74 -15.73
CA ILE A 2 -10.90 -14.05 -15.91
C ILE A 2 -10.73 -15.57 -15.96
N GLU A 3 -10.11 -16.05 -17.05
CA GLU A 3 -9.85 -17.47 -17.28
C GLU A 3 -8.56 -17.90 -16.56
N LEU A 4 -8.64 -18.98 -15.78
CA LEU A 4 -7.50 -19.60 -15.12
C LEU A 4 -6.84 -20.60 -16.07
N LYS A 5 -5.51 -20.64 -16.08
CA LYS A 5 -4.74 -21.65 -16.81
C LYS A 5 -4.64 -22.93 -15.99
N GLU A 6 -4.10 -23.98 -16.60
CA GLU A 6 -3.85 -25.27 -15.93
C GLU A 6 -3.01 -25.07 -14.65
N ASN A 7 -3.42 -25.70 -13.54
CA ASN A 7 -2.83 -25.60 -12.20
C ASN A 7 -2.96 -24.24 -11.48
N GLU A 8 -3.62 -23.25 -12.09
CA GLU A 8 -3.90 -21.98 -11.43
C GLU A 8 -5.13 -22.06 -10.52
N ARG A 9 -5.08 -21.33 -9.42
CA ARG A 9 -6.18 -21.12 -8.47
C ARG A 9 -6.25 -19.67 -8.05
N ILE A 10 -7.40 -19.28 -7.50
CA ILE A 10 -7.57 -17.98 -6.84
C ILE A 10 -7.44 -18.20 -5.35
N ASP A 11 -6.42 -17.58 -4.76
CA ASP A 11 -6.27 -17.45 -3.32
C ASP A 11 -6.69 -16.05 -2.87
N TYR A 12 -6.78 -15.86 -1.56
CA TYR A 12 -7.32 -14.67 -0.94
C TYR A 12 -6.30 -14.00 -0.03
N MET A 13 -6.32 -12.67 -0.01
CA MET A 13 -5.53 -11.86 0.92
C MET A 13 -6.46 -10.90 1.68
N LEU A 14 -5.97 -10.38 2.80
CA LEU A 14 -6.64 -9.31 3.56
C LEU A 14 -8.05 -9.68 4.05
N GLY A 15 -8.18 -10.87 4.66
CA GLY A 15 -9.48 -11.38 5.11
C GLY A 15 -10.49 -11.51 3.96
N GLU A 16 -10.05 -12.09 2.83
CA GLU A 16 -10.87 -12.35 1.62
C GLU A 16 -11.29 -11.13 0.79
N GLN A 17 -10.75 -9.95 1.09
CA GLN A 17 -11.07 -8.72 0.37
C GLN A 17 -10.31 -8.59 -0.96
N LEU A 18 -9.15 -9.24 -1.08
CA LEU A 18 -8.35 -9.27 -2.30
C LEU A 18 -8.23 -10.69 -2.84
N LYS A 19 -8.23 -10.80 -4.16
CA LYS A 19 -8.06 -12.06 -4.90
C LYS A 19 -6.71 -12.09 -5.58
N ILE A 20 -6.06 -13.23 -5.62
CA ILE A 20 -4.77 -13.36 -6.31
C ILE A 20 -4.63 -14.70 -7.00
N ILE A 21 -4.18 -14.67 -8.24
CA ILE A 21 -3.93 -15.88 -9.02
C ILE A 21 -2.58 -16.45 -8.61
N GLN A 22 -2.61 -17.70 -8.18
CA GLN A 22 -1.43 -18.48 -7.85
C GLN A 22 -1.45 -19.77 -8.63
N ASP A 23 -0.28 -20.38 -8.81
CA ASP A 23 -0.15 -21.70 -9.40
C ASP A 23 0.48 -22.62 -8.35
N GLY A 24 -0.16 -23.77 -8.12
CA GLY A 24 0.24 -24.74 -7.09
C GLY A 24 1.58 -25.42 -7.33
N GLN A 25 2.10 -25.36 -8.56
CA GLN A 25 3.40 -25.90 -8.93
C GLN A 25 4.49 -24.81 -9.03
N SER A 26 4.11 -23.55 -9.20
CA SER A 26 5.01 -22.38 -9.27
C SER A 26 5.26 -21.72 -7.90
N PHE A 27 6.03 -20.62 -7.88
CA PHE A 27 6.31 -19.85 -6.66
C PHE A 27 5.06 -19.06 -6.21
N ALA A 28 4.49 -19.46 -5.07
CA ALA A 28 3.44 -18.71 -4.37
C ALA A 28 4.05 -17.51 -3.60
N PHE A 29 3.30 -16.41 -3.44
CA PHE A 29 3.74 -15.31 -2.59
C PHE A 29 3.91 -15.82 -1.14
N SER A 30 4.94 -15.33 -0.45
CA SER A 30 5.27 -15.72 0.91
C SER A 30 4.72 -14.73 1.94
N LEU A 31 4.70 -15.13 3.22
CA LEU A 31 4.42 -14.22 4.33
C LEU A 31 5.32 -12.98 4.28
N ASP A 32 6.61 -13.14 3.94
CA ASP A 32 7.58 -12.05 3.77
C ASP A 32 7.06 -10.91 2.88
N THR A 33 6.31 -11.26 1.83
CA THR A 33 5.73 -10.28 0.88
C THR A 33 4.65 -9.43 1.53
N LEU A 34 3.79 -10.05 2.35
CA LEU A 34 2.75 -9.34 3.10
C LEU A 34 3.32 -8.51 4.24
N LEU A 35 4.36 -9.03 4.93
CA LEU A 35 5.10 -8.26 5.92
C LEU A 35 5.70 -7.02 5.25
N LEU A 36 6.43 -7.17 4.14
CA LEU A 36 6.98 -6.03 3.40
C LEU A 36 5.92 -4.97 3.06
N ALA A 37 4.80 -5.41 2.47
CA ALA A 37 3.70 -4.55 2.06
C ALA A 37 3.09 -3.78 3.24
N TYR A 38 2.91 -4.44 4.40
CA TYR A 38 2.34 -3.84 5.60
C TYR A 38 3.17 -2.68 6.15
N TRP A 39 4.51 -2.78 6.10
CA TRP A 39 5.36 -1.66 6.51
C TRP A 39 5.43 -0.57 5.45
N ALA A 40 5.55 -0.95 4.18
CA ALA A 40 5.68 0.01 3.09
C ALA A 40 4.44 0.90 2.91
N LYS A 41 3.22 0.37 3.15
CA LYS A 41 1.97 1.13 2.96
C LYS A 41 1.92 2.44 3.78
N GLU A 42 2.55 2.48 4.95
CA GLU A 42 2.56 3.66 5.81
C GLU A 42 3.31 4.86 5.19
N ALA A 43 4.23 4.60 4.26
CA ALA A 43 4.92 5.65 3.51
C ALA A 43 4.14 6.15 2.28
N ILE A 44 3.10 5.43 1.86
CA ILE A 44 2.40 5.66 0.59
C ILE A 44 1.21 6.59 0.81
N LYS A 45 1.15 7.66 0.03
CA LYS A 45 0.05 8.62 0.01
C LYS A 45 -0.76 8.44 -1.27
N ASN A 46 -1.99 8.93 -1.29
CA ASN A 46 -2.87 8.85 -2.47
C ASN A 46 -2.28 9.41 -3.78
N ARG A 47 -1.27 10.30 -3.69
CA ARG A 47 -0.60 10.89 -4.86
C ARG A 47 0.80 10.34 -5.11
N SER A 48 1.22 9.34 -4.33
CA SER A 48 2.55 8.76 -4.45
C SER A 48 2.68 8.01 -5.76
N LYS A 49 3.90 7.99 -6.29
CA LYS A 49 4.31 7.04 -7.33
C LYS A 49 5.13 5.92 -6.69
N VAL A 50 4.68 4.69 -6.83
CA VAL A 50 5.27 3.50 -6.21
C VAL A 50 5.79 2.57 -7.30
N VAL A 51 6.92 1.91 -7.06
CA VAL A 51 7.41 0.83 -7.92
C VAL A 51 7.69 -0.41 -7.06
N GLU A 52 7.19 -1.56 -7.49
CA GLU A 52 7.56 -2.86 -6.93
C GLU A 52 8.56 -3.55 -7.87
N LEU A 53 9.79 -3.76 -7.40
CA LEU A 53 10.81 -4.52 -8.13
C LEU A 53 10.77 -5.98 -7.68
N CYS A 54 10.97 -6.90 -8.62
CA CYS A 54 10.81 -8.34 -8.40
C CYS A 54 9.39 -8.65 -7.90
N SER A 55 8.38 -8.10 -8.57
CA SER A 55 7.00 -8.03 -8.07
C SER A 55 6.28 -9.37 -7.97
N GLY A 56 6.82 -10.43 -8.58
CA GLY A 56 6.15 -11.71 -8.64
C GLY A 56 4.75 -11.55 -9.24
N ASN A 57 3.74 -12.12 -8.57
CA ASN A 57 2.34 -12.02 -8.99
C ASN A 57 1.62 -10.75 -8.46
N ALA A 58 2.35 -9.68 -8.13
CA ALA A 58 1.85 -8.39 -7.64
C ALA A 58 1.15 -8.43 -6.26
N ALA A 59 1.50 -9.41 -5.41
CA ALA A 59 0.88 -9.54 -4.09
C ALA A 59 1.10 -8.32 -3.20
N ALA A 60 2.31 -7.74 -3.16
CA ALA A 60 2.59 -6.57 -2.33
C ALA A 60 1.90 -5.31 -2.87
N SER A 61 1.98 -5.06 -4.19
CA SER A 61 1.26 -3.96 -4.84
C SER A 61 -0.25 -4.03 -4.63
N LEU A 62 -0.88 -5.18 -4.80
CA LEU A 62 -2.31 -5.37 -4.51
C LEU A 62 -2.64 -5.05 -3.05
N TYR A 63 -1.85 -5.59 -2.11
CA TYR A 63 -2.03 -5.33 -0.68
C TYR A 63 -1.93 -3.83 -0.38
N MET A 64 -0.86 -3.16 -0.80
CA MET A 64 -0.64 -1.74 -0.55
C MET A 64 -1.71 -0.86 -1.21
N ALA A 65 -2.08 -1.16 -2.46
CA ALA A 65 -3.02 -0.38 -3.26
C ALA A 65 -4.45 -0.41 -2.71
N ALA A 66 -4.78 -1.37 -1.84
CA ALA A 66 -6.07 -1.42 -1.17
C ALA A 66 -6.24 -0.31 -0.10
N PHE A 67 -5.14 0.24 0.43
CA PHE A 67 -5.17 1.26 1.50
C PHE A 67 -5.08 2.71 1.01
N ASN A 68 -4.88 2.93 -0.29
CA ASN A 68 -4.65 4.27 -0.83
C ASN A 68 -5.03 4.35 -2.32
N LYS A 69 -4.85 5.52 -2.93
CA LYS A 69 -5.15 5.79 -4.35
C LYS A 69 -3.90 6.03 -5.22
N ALA A 70 -2.72 5.59 -4.77
CA ALA A 70 -1.45 5.77 -5.48
C ALA A 70 -1.41 5.00 -6.81
N HIS A 71 -0.42 5.36 -7.64
CA HIS A 71 -0.06 4.60 -8.84
C HIS A 71 1.15 3.71 -8.56
N TYR A 72 1.11 2.50 -9.12
CA TYR A 72 2.09 1.43 -8.94
C TYR A 72 2.61 0.98 -10.31
N ASP A 73 3.92 0.88 -10.43
CA ASP A 73 4.61 0.20 -11.53
C ASP A 73 5.26 -1.07 -10.98
N ASP A 74 4.85 -2.23 -11.46
CA ASP A 74 5.39 -3.53 -11.04
C ASP A 74 6.37 -4.03 -12.11
N VAL A 75 7.53 -4.55 -11.71
CA VAL A 75 8.54 -5.09 -12.62
C VAL A 75 8.80 -6.56 -12.28
N GLU A 76 8.48 -7.43 -13.23
CA GLU A 76 8.71 -8.87 -13.13
C GLU A 76 9.32 -9.41 -14.44
N LEU A 77 10.30 -10.31 -14.31
CA LEU A 77 11.05 -10.85 -15.44
C LEU A 77 10.29 -11.99 -16.15
N GLN A 78 9.63 -12.84 -15.38
CA GLN A 78 9.10 -14.11 -15.87
C GLN A 78 7.70 -13.94 -16.47
N GLU A 79 7.57 -14.20 -17.77
CA GLU A 79 6.33 -14.00 -18.55
C GLU A 79 5.10 -14.66 -17.92
N ASP A 80 5.23 -15.91 -17.48
CA ASP A 80 4.13 -16.65 -16.86
C ASP A 80 3.67 -16.00 -15.54
N ILE A 81 4.61 -15.41 -14.79
CA ILE A 81 4.31 -14.71 -13.53
C ILE A 81 3.68 -13.35 -13.84
N VAL A 82 4.19 -12.61 -14.83
CA VAL A 82 3.58 -11.36 -15.33
C VAL A 82 2.13 -11.58 -15.75
N SER A 83 1.84 -12.68 -16.46
CA SER A 83 0.47 -13.02 -16.86
C SER A 83 -0.46 -13.23 -15.66
N LYS A 84 0.03 -13.87 -14.58
CA LYS A 84 -0.72 -14.01 -13.31
C LYS A 84 -0.89 -12.68 -12.59
N ALA A 85 0.15 -11.84 -12.54
CA ALA A 85 0.09 -10.52 -11.94
C ALA A 85 -0.97 -9.63 -12.61
N ARG A 86 -0.94 -9.50 -13.94
CA ARG A 86 -1.91 -8.67 -14.69
C ARG A 86 -3.35 -9.11 -14.48
N ARG A 87 -3.62 -10.41 -14.53
CA ARG A 87 -4.96 -10.96 -14.27
C ARG A 87 -5.36 -10.83 -12.79
N SER A 88 -4.42 -10.91 -11.86
CA SER A 88 -4.71 -10.65 -10.44
C SER A 88 -5.06 -9.18 -10.20
N VAL A 89 -4.36 -8.25 -10.86
CA VAL A 89 -4.69 -6.82 -10.85
C VAL A 89 -6.11 -6.57 -11.38
N GLU A 90 -6.46 -7.19 -12.51
CA GLU A 90 -7.79 -7.08 -13.11
C GLU A 90 -8.89 -7.73 -12.25
N LEU A 91 -8.60 -8.86 -11.57
CA LEU A 91 -9.54 -9.51 -10.63
C LEU A 91 -9.98 -8.60 -9.47
N ASN A 92 -9.22 -7.55 -9.17
CA ASN A 92 -9.47 -6.60 -8.09
C ASN A 92 -9.84 -5.20 -8.61
N ASP A 93 -10.12 -5.04 -9.91
CA ASP A 93 -10.44 -3.75 -10.54
C ASP A 93 -9.36 -2.66 -10.31
N MET A 94 -8.08 -3.06 -10.30
CA MET A 94 -6.95 -2.16 -10.01
C MET A 94 -6.08 -1.82 -11.24
N GLN A 95 -6.45 -2.24 -12.44
CA GLN A 95 -5.68 -2.06 -13.68
C GLN A 95 -5.39 -0.60 -14.04
N ASP A 96 -6.24 0.33 -13.61
CA ASP A 96 -6.02 1.77 -13.84
C ASP A 96 -4.95 2.37 -12.92
N ARG A 97 -4.51 1.61 -11.90
CA ARG A 97 -3.58 2.06 -10.86
C ARG A 97 -2.30 1.23 -10.79
N ILE A 98 -2.36 -0.06 -11.14
CA ILE A 98 -1.21 -0.97 -11.09
C ILE A 98 -0.86 -1.41 -12.51
N THR A 99 0.30 -0.96 -13.00
CA THR A 99 0.83 -1.35 -14.30
C THR A 99 1.94 -2.38 -14.14
N VAL A 100 1.77 -3.57 -14.72
CA VAL A 100 2.78 -4.64 -14.66
C VAL A 100 3.63 -4.67 -15.93
N HIS A 101 4.92 -4.38 -15.77
CA HIS A 101 5.94 -4.39 -16.80
C HIS A 101 6.66 -5.74 -16.81
N GLN A 102 6.78 -6.35 -17.99
CA GLN A 102 7.66 -7.49 -18.17
C GLN A 102 9.06 -6.99 -18.49
N GLY A 103 10.04 -7.29 -17.65
CA GLY A 103 11.41 -6.87 -17.89
C GLY A 103 12.35 -7.24 -16.77
N ASN A 104 13.65 -7.14 -17.06
CA ASN A 104 14.66 -7.32 -16.04
C ASN A 104 14.79 -6.03 -15.21
N VAL A 105 14.85 -6.16 -13.89
CA VAL A 105 15.00 -5.02 -12.96
C VAL A 105 16.25 -4.19 -13.28
N LYS A 106 17.34 -4.80 -13.77
CA LYS A 106 18.55 -4.10 -14.23
C LYS A 106 18.23 -2.95 -15.18
N ASP A 107 17.26 -3.21 -16.07
CA ASP A 107 16.92 -2.37 -17.20
C ASP A 107 15.73 -1.46 -16.87
N ALA A 108 15.20 -1.51 -15.64
CA ALA A 108 14.04 -0.74 -15.22
C ALA A 108 14.19 0.76 -15.50
N GLY A 109 15.40 1.32 -15.35
CA GLY A 109 15.67 2.72 -15.65
C GLY A 109 15.58 3.12 -17.13
N SER A 110 15.38 2.17 -18.05
CA SER A 110 15.18 2.42 -19.49
C SER A 110 13.71 2.63 -19.86
N PHE A 111 12.78 2.06 -19.09
CA PHE A 111 11.33 2.16 -19.32
C PHE A 111 10.58 2.81 -18.17
N LEU A 112 11.18 2.92 -16.98
CA LEU A 112 10.68 3.71 -15.85
C LEU A 112 11.50 4.98 -15.68
N ARG A 113 10.81 6.09 -15.42
CA ARG A 113 11.45 7.39 -15.25
C ARG A 113 12.27 7.42 -13.95
N LYS A 114 13.57 7.70 -14.07
CA LYS A 114 14.49 7.95 -12.94
C LYS A 114 14.08 9.17 -12.11
N ASP A 115 14.52 9.20 -10.85
CA ASP A 115 14.29 10.29 -9.89
C ASP A 115 12.82 10.73 -9.77
N SER A 116 11.88 9.79 -9.90
CA SER A 116 10.44 10.12 -10.00
C SER A 116 9.55 9.40 -8.98
N TYR A 117 10.03 8.32 -8.36
CA TYR A 117 9.25 7.52 -7.44
C TYR A 117 9.36 8.03 -6.01
N ASP A 118 8.22 8.02 -5.29
CA ASP A 118 8.14 8.27 -3.86
C ASP A 118 8.63 7.07 -3.05
N VAL A 119 8.26 5.87 -3.51
CA VAL A 119 8.52 4.61 -2.81
C VAL A 119 8.97 3.55 -3.81
N VAL A 120 10.03 2.83 -3.48
CA VAL A 120 10.44 1.57 -4.10
C VAL A 120 10.19 0.47 -3.08
N VAL A 121 9.57 -0.63 -3.49
CA VAL A 121 9.35 -1.83 -2.69
C VAL A 121 10.01 -2.99 -3.39
N VAL A 122 10.72 -3.86 -2.67
CA VAL A 122 11.40 -5.00 -3.28
C VAL A 122 11.46 -6.21 -2.35
N ASN A 123 11.00 -7.35 -2.87
CA ASN A 123 11.26 -8.68 -2.32
C ASN A 123 12.24 -9.40 -3.26
N PRO A 124 13.56 -9.26 -3.04
CA PRO A 124 14.58 -9.75 -3.95
C PRO A 124 14.79 -11.27 -3.81
N PRO A 125 15.44 -11.93 -4.79
CA PRO A 125 16.02 -13.24 -4.55
C PRO A 125 17.05 -13.17 -3.41
N TYR A 126 16.94 -14.04 -2.40
CA TYR A 126 17.75 -13.93 -1.18
C TYR A 126 19.14 -14.56 -1.27
N PHE A 127 19.32 -15.57 -2.12
CA PHE A 127 20.52 -16.40 -2.11
C PHE A 127 21.48 -15.97 -3.22
N LYS A 128 22.78 -15.90 -2.92
CA LYS A 128 23.79 -15.75 -3.95
C LYS A 128 23.68 -16.88 -4.98
N ALA A 129 24.07 -16.59 -6.22
CA ALA A 129 24.21 -17.63 -7.23
C ALA A 129 25.21 -18.70 -6.74
N PRO A 130 24.88 -20.00 -6.82
CA PRO A 130 25.79 -21.05 -6.38
C PRO A 130 27.06 -21.06 -7.25
N ALA A 131 28.23 -21.12 -6.59
CA ALA A 131 29.51 -21.27 -7.27
C ALA A 131 29.66 -22.71 -7.79
N GLY A 132 29.16 -22.97 -9.00
CA GLY A 132 29.28 -24.25 -9.70
C GLY A 132 28.54 -25.42 -9.05
N HIS A 133 27.27 -25.64 -9.41
CA HIS A 133 26.57 -26.94 -9.43
C HIS A 133 25.15 -26.76 -10.02
N LYS A 134 24.55 -27.88 -10.46
CA LYS A 134 23.26 -27.97 -11.17
C LYS A 134 22.20 -27.03 -10.58
N LEU A 135 21.79 -26.04 -11.36
CA LEU A 135 20.57 -25.27 -11.13
C LEU A 135 19.42 -26.23 -10.87
N ASN A 136 18.51 -25.84 -9.97
CA ASN A 136 17.23 -26.53 -9.79
C ASN A 136 16.63 -26.85 -11.17
N PRO A 137 16.17 -28.10 -11.44
CA PRO A 137 15.53 -28.41 -12.73
C PRO A 137 14.39 -27.44 -13.04
N ASP A 138 13.75 -26.89 -12.01
CA ASP A 138 12.83 -25.77 -12.12
C ASP A 138 13.59 -24.43 -12.16
N ARG A 139 13.89 -23.98 -13.37
CA ARG A 139 14.56 -22.70 -13.66
C ARG A 139 13.78 -21.50 -13.10
N SER A 140 12.44 -21.56 -13.07
CA SER A 140 11.61 -20.46 -12.57
C SER A 140 11.83 -20.22 -11.09
N LYS A 141 11.81 -21.30 -10.29
CA LYS A 141 12.12 -21.23 -8.85
C LYS A 141 13.57 -20.81 -8.59
N ALA A 142 14.51 -21.19 -9.46
CA ALA A 142 15.90 -20.77 -9.33
C ALA A 142 16.04 -19.25 -9.50
N ILE A 143 15.44 -18.67 -10.54
CA ILE A 143 15.44 -17.22 -10.81
C ILE A 143 14.80 -16.45 -9.64
N ALA A 144 13.69 -16.95 -9.08
CA ALA A 144 12.99 -16.28 -7.98
C ALA A 144 13.77 -16.29 -6.65
N ARG A 145 14.68 -17.26 -6.43
CA ARG A 145 15.36 -17.45 -5.13
C ARG A 145 16.82 -17.06 -5.15
N HIS A 146 17.47 -17.13 -6.30
CA HIS A 146 18.91 -16.91 -6.45
C HIS A 146 19.21 -15.69 -7.30
N GLU A 147 20.28 -14.98 -6.96
CA GLU A 147 20.85 -13.83 -7.68
C GLU A 147 21.48 -14.26 -9.03
N LEU A 148 20.69 -14.91 -9.90
CA LEU A 148 21.12 -15.42 -11.22
C LEU A 148 21.04 -14.35 -12.28
N GLU A 149 19.91 -13.65 -12.29
CA GLU A 149 19.64 -12.62 -13.27
C GLU A 149 20.08 -11.28 -12.71
N ILE A 150 19.76 -10.94 -11.47
CA ILE A 150 20.15 -9.69 -10.83
C ILE A 150 20.71 -9.96 -9.42
N ASN A 151 21.69 -9.18 -8.99
CA ASN A 151 22.28 -9.28 -7.65
C ASN A 151 21.80 -8.17 -6.70
N LEU A 152 22.11 -8.32 -5.41
CA LEU A 152 21.67 -7.37 -4.38
C LEU A 152 22.17 -5.93 -4.62
N GLU A 153 23.42 -5.74 -5.06
CA GLU A 153 23.97 -4.40 -5.32
C GLU A 153 23.23 -3.72 -6.48
N GLU A 154 22.99 -4.45 -7.58
CA GLU A 154 22.24 -3.96 -8.73
C GLU A 154 20.81 -3.54 -8.34
N ILE A 155 20.14 -4.32 -7.48
CA ILE A 155 18.81 -3.99 -6.96
C ILE A 155 18.85 -2.67 -6.17
N VAL A 156 19.83 -2.51 -5.28
CA VAL A 156 20.00 -1.28 -4.50
C VAL A 156 20.29 -0.09 -5.42
N ALA A 157 21.16 -0.26 -6.43
CA ALA A 157 21.51 0.77 -7.38
C ALA A 157 20.32 1.23 -8.24
N VAL A 158 19.54 0.28 -8.77
CA VAL A 158 18.31 0.57 -9.54
C VAL A 158 17.29 1.27 -8.65
N SER A 159 17.05 0.75 -7.44
CA SER A 159 16.14 1.37 -6.47
C SER A 159 16.51 2.82 -6.18
N ALA A 160 17.79 3.08 -5.95
CA ALA A 160 18.31 4.42 -5.71
C ALA A 160 18.11 5.36 -6.90
N GLY A 161 18.30 4.87 -8.13
CA GLY A 161 18.13 5.66 -9.36
C GLY A 161 16.67 5.95 -9.72
N LEU A 162 15.71 5.16 -9.25
CA LEU A 162 14.28 5.40 -9.45
C LEU A 162 13.71 6.39 -8.44
N LEU A 163 14.22 6.41 -7.21
CA LEU A 163 13.75 7.26 -6.14
C LEU A 163 14.12 8.72 -6.34
N LYS A 164 13.14 9.62 -6.13
CA LYS A 164 13.44 11.05 -5.98
C LYS A 164 14.14 11.32 -4.64
N MET A 165 14.67 12.53 -4.48
CA MET A 165 15.24 12.99 -3.20
C MET A 165 14.23 12.77 -2.05
N LYS A 166 14.69 12.16 -0.95
CA LYS A 166 13.87 11.73 0.21
C LYS A 166 12.83 10.65 -0.08
N GLY A 167 12.81 10.07 -1.28
CA GLY A 167 12.07 8.85 -1.57
C GLY A 167 12.59 7.69 -0.71
N LYS A 168 11.73 6.68 -0.50
CA LYS A 168 12.01 5.57 0.42
C LYS A 168 12.09 4.25 -0.31
N MET A 169 13.07 3.42 0.03
CA MET A 169 13.12 2.02 -0.35
C MET A 169 12.67 1.17 0.84
N PHE A 170 11.80 0.21 0.59
CA PHE A 170 11.48 -0.87 1.52
C PHE A 170 11.94 -2.19 0.90
N MET A 171 12.76 -2.93 1.63
CA MET A 171 13.27 -4.23 1.20
C MET A 171 13.06 -5.25 2.29
N VAL A 172 12.54 -6.42 1.94
CA VAL A 172 12.60 -7.59 2.82
C VAL A 172 13.84 -8.41 2.48
N HIS A 173 14.55 -8.89 3.49
CA HIS A 173 15.73 -9.73 3.29
C HIS A 173 16.02 -10.59 4.52
N ARG A 174 16.98 -11.48 4.37
CA ARG A 174 17.65 -12.19 5.47
C ARG A 174 18.63 -11.31 6.28
N PRO A 175 18.71 -11.46 7.62
CA PRO A 175 19.58 -10.64 8.47
C PRO A 175 21.08 -10.74 8.14
N GLU A 176 21.58 -11.90 7.69
CA GLU A 176 23.00 -12.06 7.35
C GLU A 176 23.46 -11.17 6.18
N ARG A 177 22.51 -10.61 5.42
CA ARG A 177 22.77 -9.72 4.27
C ARG A 177 22.71 -8.25 4.65
N LEU A 178 22.34 -7.91 5.89
CA LEU A 178 22.14 -6.53 6.34
C LEU A 178 23.41 -5.65 6.17
N GLY A 179 24.59 -6.21 6.44
CA GLY A 179 25.86 -5.50 6.24
C GLY A 179 26.08 -5.10 4.78
N GLU A 180 25.74 -5.99 3.83
CA GLU A 180 25.81 -5.72 2.40
C GLU A 180 24.77 -4.69 1.96
N ILE A 181 23.53 -4.78 2.46
CA ILE A 181 22.46 -3.80 2.19
C ILE A 181 22.90 -2.40 2.62
N ILE A 182 23.46 -2.25 3.81
CA ILE A 182 23.94 -0.96 4.32
C ILE A 182 25.11 -0.45 3.47
N ASN A 183 26.08 -1.31 3.16
CA ASN A 183 27.25 -0.95 2.36
C ASN A 183 26.87 -0.48 0.95
N TYR A 184 26.07 -1.27 0.22
CA TYR A 184 25.59 -0.89 -1.11
C TYR A 184 24.68 0.33 -1.04
N GLY A 185 23.87 0.45 0.03
CA GLY A 185 23.05 1.63 0.27
C GLY A 185 23.90 2.90 0.28
N PHE A 186 24.96 2.94 1.10
CA PHE A 186 25.88 4.08 1.14
C PHE A 186 26.54 4.35 -0.21
N LYS A 187 26.99 3.30 -0.91
CA LYS A 187 27.58 3.41 -2.26
C LYS A 187 26.63 4.06 -3.27
N HIS A 188 25.32 3.88 -3.10
CA HIS A 188 24.29 4.36 -4.01
C HIS A 188 23.39 5.45 -3.41
N ASP A 189 23.85 6.22 -2.41
CA ASP A 189 23.10 7.33 -1.80
C ASP A 189 21.71 6.93 -1.24
N LEU A 190 21.66 5.75 -0.64
CA LEU A 190 20.55 5.25 0.18
C LEU A 190 21.03 5.03 1.61
N ALA A 191 20.49 5.80 2.55
CA ALA A 191 20.78 5.60 3.96
C ALA A 191 19.72 4.72 4.62
N VAL A 192 20.14 3.59 5.18
CA VAL A 192 19.24 2.73 5.98
C VAL A 192 18.84 3.46 7.26
N LYS A 193 17.53 3.52 7.54
CA LYS A 193 16.94 4.27 8.66
C LYS A 193 16.20 3.40 9.65
N THR A 194 15.60 2.31 9.19
CA THR A 194 14.89 1.41 10.09
C THR A 194 15.12 -0.02 9.67
N VAL A 195 15.35 -0.88 10.65
CA VAL A 195 15.37 -2.33 10.49
C VAL A 195 14.33 -2.89 11.45
N GLN A 196 13.36 -3.63 10.90
CA GLN A 196 12.38 -4.40 11.64
C GLN A 196 12.71 -5.88 11.53
N PRO A 197 13.23 -6.52 12.59
CA PRO A 197 13.49 -7.96 12.60
C PRO A 197 12.20 -8.77 12.84
N PHE A 198 12.20 -10.00 12.34
CA PHE A 198 11.22 -11.03 12.67
C PHE A 198 11.92 -12.29 13.13
N VAL A 199 11.34 -12.96 14.12
CA VAL A 199 11.79 -14.24 14.66
C VAL A 199 10.66 -15.25 14.51
N SER A 200 10.98 -16.50 14.18
CA SER A 200 9.95 -17.53 14.07
C SER A 200 9.22 -17.74 15.40
N ARG A 201 9.96 -17.74 16.52
CA ARG A 201 9.45 -17.85 17.90
C ARG A 201 10.36 -17.10 18.85
N ARG A 202 9.84 -16.74 20.03
CA ARG A 202 10.61 -16.10 21.10
C ARG A 202 11.91 -16.84 21.41
N GLY A 203 12.99 -16.08 21.56
CA GLY A 203 14.32 -16.60 21.94
C GLY A 203 15.10 -17.24 20.80
N GLN A 204 14.59 -17.22 19.57
CA GLN A 204 15.33 -17.61 18.37
C GLN A 204 16.00 -16.39 17.72
N ASP A 205 17.01 -16.67 16.90
CA ASP A 205 17.61 -15.63 16.06
C ASP A 205 16.61 -15.12 15.02
N ALA A 206 16.75 -13.84 14.68
CA ALA A 206 15.99 -13.27 13.58
C ALA A 206 16.33 -14.01 12.29
N ASN A 207 15.32 -14.26 11.46
CA ASN A 207 15.48 -14.93 10.17
C ASN A 207 14.93 -14.11 9.00
N LEU A 208 14.33 -12.95 9.29
CA LEU A 208 13.85 -11.99 8.31
C LEU A 208 14.01 -10.58 8.86
N VAL A 209 14.28 -9.62 7.99
CA VAL A 209 14.28 -8.18 8.28
C VAL A 209 13.55 -7.43 7.18
N ILE A 210 12.78 -6.41 7.58
CA ILE A 210 12.37 -5.34 6.68
C ILE A 210 13.31 -4.16 6.90
N VAL A 211 13.86 -3.64 5.82
CA VAL A 211 14.78 -2.51 5.80
C VAL A 211 14.08 -1.33 5.13
N GLU A 212 13.97 -0.20 5.83
CA GLU A 212 13.63 1.10 5.27
C GLU A 212 14.91 1.89 5.02
N ALA A 213 15.13 2.34 3.79
CA ALA A 213 16.21 3.24 3.43
C ALA A 213 15.67 4.51 2.75
N VAL A 214 16.40 5.62 2.88
CA VAL A 214 15.99 6.93 2.36
C VAL A 214 17.02 7.46 1.37
N ARG A 215 16.57 7.82 0.17
CA ARG A 215 17.38 8.45 -0.88
C ARG A 215 17.86 9.82 -0.44
N SER A 216 19.17 10.05 -0.54
CA SER A 216 19.82 11.28 -0.05
C SER A 216 19.54 11.54 1.44
N GLY A 217 19.42 10.46 2.21
CA GLY A 217 19.36 10.49 3.67
C GLY A 217 20.74 10.68 4.28
N LYS A 218 20.81 11.27 5.48
CA LYS A 218 22.07 11.27 6.26
C LYS A 218 22.44 9.84 6.65
N GLY A 219 23.72 9.53 6.84
CA GLY A 219 24.14 8.18 7.22
C GLY A 219 23.89 7.76 8.67
N ASP A 220 23.51 8.69 9.53
CA ASP A 220 23.23 8.47 10.96
C ASP A 220 21.75 8.14 11.24
N GLY A 221 21.39 7.89 12.49
CA GLY A 221 19.99 7.79 12.92
C GLY A 221 19.27 6.51 12.49
N LEU A 222 20.01 5.40 12.33
CA LEU A 222 19.43 4.08 12.18
C LEU A 222 18.70 3.66 13.46
N VAL A 223 17.47 3.18 13.32
CA VAL A 223 16.68 2.56 14.39
C VAL A 223 16.57 1.06 14.13
N LEU A 224 17.10 0.25 15.05
CA LEU A 224 16.84 -1.18 15.11
C LEU A 224 15.64 -1.40 16.04
N ARG A 225 14.54 -1.93 15.51
CA ARG A 225 13.32 -2.20 16.28
C ARG A 225 13.39 -3.55 16.99
N ASP A 226 12.53 -3.70 18.01
CA ASP A 226 12.30 -5.00 18.64
C ASP A 226 11.77 -6.00 17.61
N ALA A 227 12.23 -7.25 17.73
CA ALA A 227 11.81 -8.31 16.83
C ALA A 227 10.33 -8.66 17.01
N ILE A 228 9.65 -8.95 15.91
CA ILE A 228 8.26 -9.44 15.93
C ILE A 228 8.27 -10.96 15.83
N GLU A 229 7.58 -11.60 16.75
CA GLU A 229 7.41 -13.05 16.78
C GLU A 229 6.33 -13.47 15.77
N VAL A 230 6.64 -14.46 14.92
CA VAL A 230 5.72 -14.91 13.88
C VAL A 230 4.71 -15.93 14.42
N HIS A 231 5.17 -16.90 15.21
CA HIS A 231 4.34 -17.98 15.72
C HIS A 231 4.30 -18.04 17.23
N GLU A 232 3.12 -18.39 17.75
CA GLU A 232 2.91 -18.82 19.12
C GLU A 232 3.53 -20.20 19.38
N ALA A 233 3.56 -20.62 20.65
CA ALA A 233 4.09 -21.93 21.05
C ALA A 233 3.36 -23.11 20.38
N ASP A 234 2.05 -22.95 20.09
CA ASP A 234 1.21 -23.94 19.43
C ASP A 234 1.37 -23.97 17.89
N GLY A 235 2.19 -23.08 17.33
CA GLY A 235 2.43 -22.95 15.90
C GLY A 235 1.43 -22.07 15.15
N SER A 236 0.44 -21.49 15.82
CA SER A 236 -0.46 -20.50 15.22
C SER A 236 0.22 -19.14 15.05
N ASN A 237 -0.32 -18.29 14.17
CA ASN A 237 0.15 -16.91 13.99
C ASN A 237 -0.10 -16.08 15.26
N THR A 238 0.89 -15.29 15.67
CA THR A 238 0.73 -14.31 16.77
C THR A 238 -0.29 -13.23 16.42
N PRO A 239 -0.84 -12.49 17.40
CA PRO A 239 -1.75 -11.37 17.14
C PRO A 239 -1.20 -10.33 16.18
N ALA A 240 0.11 -10.03 16.26
CA ALA A 240 0.77 -9.08 15.36
C ALA A 240 0.75 -9.57 13.90
N ILE A 241 0.98 -10.87 13.67
CA ILE A 241 0.89 -11.44 12.32
C ILE A 241 -0.56 -11.48 11.84
N LYS A 242 -1.52 -11.83 12.70
CA LYS A 242 -2.95 -11.78 12.35
C LYS A 242 -3.39 -10.38 11.94
N GLU A 243 -2.97 -9.35 12.67
CA GLU A 243 -3.25 -7.95 12.33
C GLU A 243 -2.74 -7.59 10.92
N ILE A 244 -1.59 -8.11 10.51
CA ILE A 244 -1.03 -7.88 9.17
C ILE A 244 -1.87 -8.62 8.11
N LEU A 245 -2.21 -9.88 8.35
CA LEU A 245 -2.96 -10.72 7.41
C LEU A 245 -4.42 -10.28 7.25
N GLU A 246 -5.00 -9.69 8.30
CA GLU A 246 -6.40 -9.27 8.40
C GLU A 246 -6.53 -7.75 8.56
N ALA A 247 -5.52 -6.99 8.10
CA ALA A 247 -5.47 -5.55 8.28
C ALA A 247 -6.73 -4.89 7.72
N LYS A 248 -7.38 -4.08 8.56
CA LYS A 248 -8.65 -3.44 8.20
C LYS A 248 -8.40 -2.36 7.15
N LEU A 249 -9.08 -2.47 6.01
CA LEU A 249 -9.09 -1.40 5.03
C LEU A 249 -9.66 -0.11 5.63
N PRO A 250 -9.23 1.06 5.12
CA PRO A 250 -9.83 2.31 5.52
C PRO A 250 -11.31 2.29 5.14
N GLU A 251 -12.20 2.37 6.12
CA GLU A 251 -13.62 2.64 5.84
C GLU A 251 -13.70 4.08 5.29
N GLU A 252 -13.89 4.22 3.96
CA GLU A 252 -14.26 5.52 3.39
C GLU A 252 -15.72 5.81 3.75
N LYS A 253 -15.93 6.39 4.93
CA LYS A 253 -17.25 6.85 5.35
C LYS A 253 -17.63 8.08 4.55
N HIS A 254 -18.79 8.04 3.93
CA HIS A 254 -19.30 9.15 3.13
C HIS A 254 -20.47 9.81 3.84
N TYR A 255 -20.35 11.11 4.08
CA TYR A 255 -21.35 11.84 4.85
C TYR A 255 -22.03 12.90 4.01
N PHE A 256 -23.35 12.87 4.02
CA PHE A 256 -24.14 14.10 3.87
C PHE A 256 -24.26 14.75 5.25
N TYR A 257 -24.09 16.07 5.32
CA TYR A 257 -24.25 16.82 6.57
C TYR A 257 -24.97 18.14 6.33
N VAL A 258 -25.63 18.65 7.39
CA VAL A 258 -26.24 19.98 7.42
C VAL A 258 -25.59 20.82 8.49
N LEU A 259 -25.24 22.05 8.12
CA LEU A 259 -24.78 23.08 9.05
C LEU A 259 -25.87 24.10 9.30
N LEU A 260 -26.02 24.52 10.56
CA LEU A 260 -26.67 25.76 10.95
C LEU A 260 -25.65 26.90 10.88
N CYS A 261 -25.97 27.92 10.09
CA CYS A 261 -25.15 29.10 9.97
C CYS A 261 -25.55 30.17 10.98
N SER A 262 -24.64 31.13 11.26
CA SER A 262 -24.88 32.21 12.23
C SER A 262 -26.07 33.13 11.88
N ASP A 263 -26.49 33.15 10.61
CA ASP A 263 -27.67 33.88 10.13
C ASP A 263 -28.96 33.03 10.17
N GLY A 264 -28.92 31.86 10.81
CA GLY A 264 -30.03 30.91 10.89
C GLY A 264 -30.34 30.20 9.57
N SER A 265 -29.48 30.28 8.56
CA SER A 265 -29.63 29.53 7.31
C SER A 265 -28.99 28.13 7.39
N PHE A 266 -29.49 27.20 6.56
CA PHE A 266 -28.95 25.85 6.46
C PHE A 266 -28.02 25.69 5.27
N TYR A 267 -26.91 25.00 5.50
CA TYR A 267 -25.98 24.60 4.44
C TYR A 267 -25.88 23.07 4.39
N GLY A 268 -26.28 22.46 3.27
CA GLY A 268 -26.03 21.04 3.00
C GLY A 268 -24.67 20.84 2.34
N GLY A 269 -23.92 19.84 2.81
CA GLY A 269 -22.59 19.51 2.28
C GLY A 269 -22.30 18.01 2.27
N TYR A 270 -21.28 17.64 1.51
CA TYR A 270 -20.67 16.31 1.51
C TYR A 270 -19.25 16.34 2.08
N THR A 271 -18.86 15.30 2.83
CA THR A 271 -17.47 15.07 3.26
C THR A 271 -17.21 13.59 3.55
N ASN A 272 -15.93 13.20 3.53
CA ASN A 272 -15.47 11.92 4.10
C ASN A 272 -14.75 12.09 5.46
N ASP A 273 -14.64 13.32 5.94
CA ASP A 273 -14.05 13.67 7.24
C ASP A 273 -14.82 14.86 7.83
N LEU A 274 -15.70 14.58 8.79
CA LEU A 274 -16.58 15.59 9.41
C LEU A 274 -15.79 16.61 10.23
N LYS A 275 -14.81 16.16 11.01
CA LYS A 275 -14.02 17.04 11.91
C LYS A 275 -13.19 18.03 11.10
N LYS A 276 -12.43 17.52 10.12
CA LYS A 276 -11.62 18.37 9.24
C LYS A 276 -12.49 19.34 8.46
N ARG A 277 -13.66 18.90 7.98
CA ARG A 277 -14.57 19.74 7.20
C ARG A 277 -15.18 20.86 8.03
N LEU A 278 -15.69 20.56 9.24
CA LEU A 278 -16.25 21.58 10.13
C LEU A 278 -15.19 22.61 10.54
N GLY A 279 -13.97 22.16 10.86
CA GLY A 279 -12.83 23.03 11.14
C GLY A 279 -12.46 23.94 9.95
N ALA A 280 -12.52 23.42 8.71
CA ALA A 280 -12.29 24.22 7.51
C ALA A 280 -13.35 25.33 7.35
N HIS A 281 -14.63 25.02 7.58
CA HIS A 281 -15.70 26.03 7.54
C HIS A 281 -15.47 27.13 8.57
N ASN A 282 -15.26 26.79 9.84
CA ASN A 282 -15.10 27.78 10.91
C ASN A 282 -13.80 28.62 10.78
N SER A 283 -12.73 28.05 10.21
CA SER A 283 -11.51 28.81 9.88
C SER A 283 -11.60 29.67 8.61
N GLY A 284 -12.75 29.67 7.91
CA GLY A 284 -12.96 30.47 6.70
C GLY A 284 -12.34 29.91 5.42
N LYS A 285 -11.82 28.67 5.48
CA LYS A 285 -11.28 27.88 4.36
C LYS A 285 -12.32 26.93 3.73
N GLY A 286 -13.56 26.93 4.24
CA GLY A 286 -14.66 26.12 3.75
C GLY A 286 -15.39 26.74 2.55
N ALA A 287 -16.64 26.35 2.36
CA ALA A 287 -17.45 26.82 1.22
C ALA A 287 -17.65 28.35 1.23
N LYS A 288 -17.66 28.97 0.04
CA LYS A 288 -17.91 30.41 -0.13
C LYS A 288 -19.19 30.86 0.60
N TYR A 289 -20.25 30.06 0.52
CA TYR A 289 -21.53 30.33 1.18
C TYR A 289 -21.40 30.54 2.69
N THR A 290 -20.68 29.63 3.36
CA THR A 290 -20.50 29.67 4.82
C THR A 290 -19.49 30.70 5.29
N LYS A 291 -18.60 31.20 4.41
CA LYS A 291 -17.46 32.06 4.81
C LYS A 291 -17.89 33.35 5.52
N SER A 292 -19.01 33.94 5.13
CA SER A 292 -19.60 35.14 5.74
C SER A 292 -20.65 34.83 6.81
N ARG A 293 -20.92 33.55 7.11
CA ARG A 293 -22.01 33.09 8.00
C ARG A 293 -21.49 32.20 9.13
N ARG A 294 -20.28 32.52 9.60
CA ARG A 294 -19.59 31.81 10.68
C ARG A 294 -19.92 32.48 12.02
N PRO A 295 -19.85 31.75 13.15
CA PRO A 295 -19.58 30.31 13.23
C PRO A 295 -20.72 29.48 12.63
N VAL A 296 -20.38 28.26 12.22
CA VAL A 296 -21.34 27.26 11.76
C VAL A 296 -21.28 26.05 12.67
N GLU A 297 -22.43 25.44 12.91
CA GLU A 297 -22.59 24.25 13.74
C GLU A 297 -23.13 23.10 12.92
N MET A 298 -22.65 21.89 13.16
CA MET A 298 -23.15 20.70 12.47
C MET A 298 -24.33 20.13 13.23
N ILE A 299 -25.52 20.21 12.64
CA ILE A 299 -26.78 19.87 13.29
C ILE A 299 -27.38 18.55 12.81
N TYR A 300 -26.93 18.04 11.66
CA TYR A 300 -27.43 16.80 11.09
C TYR A 300 -26.38 16.13 10.22
N LEU A 301 -26.39 14.79 10.16
CA LEU A 301 -25.58 13.99 9.27
C LEU A 301 -26.25 12.66 8.93
N GLU A 302 -25.92 12.12 7.77
CA GLU A 302 -26.28 10.79 7.30
C GLU A 302 -25.02 10.11 6.73
N GLU A 303 -24.79 8.84 7.08
CA GLU A 303 -23.66 8.03 6.61
C GLU A 303 -24.07 7.14 5.43
N TYR A 304 -23.16 7.01 4.46
CA TYR A 304 -23.35 6.30 3.21
C TYR A 304 -22.12 5.43 2.89
N ALA A 305 -22.36 4.31 2.21
CA ALA A 305 -21.32 3.38 1.78
C ALA A 305 -20.50 3.89 0.58
N ASP A 306 -21.05 4.80 -0.22
CA ASP A 306 -20.36 5.33 -1.41
C ASP A 306 -20.57 6.84 -1.58
N LYS A 307 -19.62 7.48 -2.25
CA LYS A 307 -19.62 8.93 -2.49
C LYS A 307 -20.84 9.39 -3.30
N ARG A 308 -21.30 8.59 -4.26
CA ARG A 308 -22.36 8.98 -5.20
C ARG A 308 -23.68 9.14 -4.46
N THR A 309 -24.04 8.19 -3.61
CA THR A 309 -25.28 8.23 -2.81
C THR A 309 -25.28 9.41 -1.83
N ALA A 310 -24.17 9.65 -1.12
CA ALA A 310 -24.03 10.82 -0.25
C ALA A 310 -24.18 12.16 -0.99
N MET A 311 -23.60 12.28 -2.19
CA MET A 311 -23.73 13.49 -3.02
C MET A 311 -25.13 13.66 -3.63
N GLN A 312 -25.81 12.56 -3.99
CA GLN A 312 -27.21 12.60 -4.42
C GLN A 312 -28.11 13.10 -3.30
N ARG A 313 -27.83 12.70 -2.05
CA ARG A 313 -28.53 13.21 -0.88
C ARG A 313 -28.30 14.69 -0.65
N GLU A 314 -27.04 15.15 -0.75
CA GLU A 314 -26.69 16.57 -0.69
C GLU A 314 -27.46 17.37 -1.74
N TYR A 315 -27.50 16.88 -2.99
CA TYR A 315 -28.24 17.50 -4.08
C TYR A 315 -29.73 17.58 -3.77
N TRP A 316 -30.33 16.46 -3.36
CA TRP A 316 -31.75 16.38 -2.99
C TRP A 316 -32.10 17.40 -1.91
N PHE A 317 -31.32 17.48 -0.83
CA PHE A 317 -31.56 18.43 0.25
C PHE A 317 -31.48 19.88 -0.25
N LYS A 318 -30.49 20.22 -1.10
CA LYS A 318 -30.30 21.58 -1.61
C LYS A 318 -31.49 22.08 -2.45
N HIS A 319 -32.21 21.18 -3.13
CA HIS A 319 -33.32 21.53 -4.02
C HIS A 319 -34.66 21.81 -3.33
N HIS A 320 -34.73 21.63 -2.02
CA HIS A 320 -35.93 21.98 -1.26
C HIS A 320 -35.85 23.41 -0.70
N ASP A 321 -37.01 24.01 -0.47
CA ASP A 321 -37.10 25.33 0.17
C ASP A 321 -36.81 25.26 1.68
N ARG A 322 -36.84 26.42 2.34
CA ARG A 322 -36.54 26.53 3.78
C ARG A 322 -37.57 25.79 4.64
N ALA A 323 -38.87 25.98 4.38
CA ALA A 323 -39.93 25.41 5.18
C ALA A 323 -39.90 23.88 5.16
N TRP A 324 -39.66 23.31 3.99
CA TRP A 324 -39.45 21.88 3.83
C TRP A 324 -38.23 21.40 4.62
N LYS A 325 -37.10 22.12 4.57
CA LYS A 325 -35.86 21.74 5.28
C LYS A 325 -36.04 21.75 6.79
N GLU A 326 -36.71 22.75 7.33
CA GLU A 326 -37.03 22.84 8.76
C GLU A 326 -37.90 21.67 9.20
N LYS A 327 -38.96 21.37 8.45
CA LYS A 327 -39.81 20.20 8.71
C LYS A 327 -39.02 18.90 8.69
N PHE A 328 -38.21 18.68 7.64
CA PHE A 328 -37.36 17.50 7.53
C PHE A 328 -36.42 17.36 8.73
N LEU A 329 -35.71 18.43 9.11
CA LEU A 329 -34.77 18.39 10.25
C LEU A 329 -35.49 18.12 11.57
N HIS A 330 -36.69 18.68 11.79
CA HIS A 330 -37.50 18.38 12.98
C HIS A 330 -38.00 16.92 13.00
N GLU A 331 -38.41 16.37 11.86
CA GLU A 331 -38.78 14.95 11.74
C GLU A 331 -37.59 14.02 12.04
N GLN A 332 -36.36 14.49 11.79
CA GLN A 332 -35.13 13.80 12.17
C GLN A 332 -34.70 14.05 13.63
N GLY A 333 -35.51 14.75 14.42
CA GLY A 333 -35.24 15.03 15.84
C GLY A 333 -34.22 16.14 16.09
N VAL A 334 -33.86 16.91 15.06
CA VAL A 334 -32.91 18.02 15.19
C VAL A 334 -33.59 19.23 15.83
N LYS A 335 -32.87 19.86 16.77
CA LYS A 335 -33.28 21.09 17.46
C LYS A 335 -32.29 22.19 17.10
N PHE A 336 -32.79 23.34 16.65
CA PHE A 336 -31.99 24.51 16.26
C PHE A 336 -32.73 25.80 16.59
#